data_AF-A0A0R3WVM8-F1
#
_entry.id   AF-A0A0R3WVM8-F1
#
_cell.length_a   1.000
_cell.length_b   1.000
_cell.length_c   1.000
_cell.angle_alpha   90.00
_cell.angle_beta   90.00
_cell.angle_gamma   90.00
#
_symmetry.space_group_name_H-M   'P 1'
#
loop_
_entity.id
_entity.type
_entity.pdbx_description
1 polymer ?
#
loop_
_entity_poly.entity_id
_entity_poly.type
_entity_poly.pdbx_seq_one_letter_code
_entity_poly.pdbx_strand_id
1 'polypeptide(L)'
;MNVFRYRAVPCESGSAGVVICPLDLLNGTCKADCYSRVSLRLKDGDKLPYRPGDSVDLFACNNEADVSWLLRRMDGKVSPDQFLILKHNLASRKSSPGGPPVDIPITPRFIIRHHLELHSLASRKTIRLLATCCSNEDEKRILLKMGTREGAQLYDKLIKKTSATIMDLLTTFSSCSPSLETMLELFPPLAARPYSLIDE
;
A
#
# COMPACT_ATOMS: atom_id res chain seq x y z
N MET A 1 4.37 -19.70 -14.16
CA MET A 1 5.19 -19.05 -13.12
C MET A 1 4.72 -17.61 -13.01
N ASN A 2 4.12 -17.22 -11.88
CA ASN A 2 3.79 -15.81 -11.63
C ASN A 2 5.11 -15.08 -11.35
N VAL A 3 5.56 -14.28 -12.31
CA VAL A 3 6.82 -13.54 -12.22
C VAL A 3 6.51 -12.26 -11.47
N PHE A 4 6.60 -12.32 -10.13
CA PHE A 4 6.45 -11.14 -9.31
C PHE A 4 7.60 -10.16 -9.56
N ARG A 5 7.31 -8.86 -9.50
CA ARG A 5 8.30 -7.78 -9.63
C ARG A 5 9.29 -7.77 -8.46
N TYR A 6 8.81 -8.10 -7.28
CA TYR A 6 9.60 -8.19 -6.07
C TYR A 6 9.73 -9.65 -5.64
N ARG A 7 10.82 -9.95 -4.95
CA ARG A 7 11.04 -11.21 -4.26
C ARG A 7 11.49 -10.91 -2.84
N ALA A 8 10.76 -11.39 -1.83
CA ALA A 8 11.20 -11.30 -0.46
C ALA A 8 12.13 -12.48 -0.15
N VAL A 9 13.24 -12.21 0.53
CA VAL A 9 14.13 -13.26 1.07
C VAL A 9 14.37 -13.00 2.56
N PRO A 10 14.51 -14.03 3.40
CA PRO A 10 14.86 -13.84 4.82
C PRO A 10 16.15 -13.02 4.96
N CYS A 11 16.18 -12.11 5.92
CA CYS A 11 17.40 -11.38 6.27
C CYS A 11 18.28 -12.30 7.14
N GLU A 12 19.53 -12.54 6.73
CA GLU A 12 20.52 -13.19 7.59
C GLU A 12 20.91 -12.22 8.71
N SER A 13 21.15 -12.75 9.92
CA SER A 13 21.40 -11.96 11.14
C SER A 13 22.72 -11.19 11.05
N GLY A 14 22.68 -9.97 10.49
CA GLY A 14 23.80 -9.02 10.44
C GLY A 14 23.35 -7.60 10.14
N SER A 15 23.47 -6.71 11.12
CA SER A 15 23.32 -5.24 11.09
C SER A 15 22.03 -4.67 10.44
N ALA A 16 20.95 -4.58 11.21
CA ALA A 16 19.73 -3.87 10.83
C ALA A 16 19.82 -2.39 11.22
N GLY A 17 19.98 -1.50 10.23
CA GLY A 17 19.65 -0.09 10.40
C GLY A 17 18.14 0.07 10.45
N VAL A 18 17.60 0.58 11.55
CA VAL A 18 16.16 0.82 11.71
C VAL A 18 15.79 2.08 10.94
N VAL A 19 14.95 1.95 9.91
CA VAL A 19 14.32 3.11 9.26
C VAL A 19 13.17 3.56 10.16
N ILE A 20 13.37 4.64 10.90
CA ILE A 20 12.34 5.27 11.74
C ILE A 20 11.63 6.33 10.91
N CYS A 21 10.31 6.19 10.71
CA CYS A 21 9.49 7.19 10.03
C CYS A 21 9.06 8.29 11.05
N PRO A 22 9.38 9.59 10.85
CA PRO A 22 9.22 10.61 11.90
C PRO A 22 7.80 11.16 12.12
N LEU A 23 6.78 10.69 11.41
CA LEU A 23 5.47 11.34 11.31
C LEU A 23 4.33 10.42 11.79
N ASP A 24 4.15 10.38 13.12
CA ASP A 24 3.00 9.73 13.80
C ASP A 24 2.07 10.76 14.48
N LEU A 25 2.12 12.04 14.09
CA LEU A 25 1.57 13.16 14.87
C LEU A 25 0.27 13.78 14.36
N LEU A 26 -0.57 13.04 13.62
CA LEU A 26 -1.88 13.54 13.18
C LEU A 26 -2.98 12.48 13.38
N ASN A 27 -3.35 12.23 14.64
CA ASN A 27 -4.61 11.54 14.97
C ASN A 27 -5.70 12.59 15.22
N GLY A 28 -6.46 12.91 14.18
CA GLY A 28 -7.66 13.74 14.28
C GLY A 28 -8.85 13.01 13.68
N THR A 29 -9.85 12.67 14.49
CA THR A 29 -11.17 12.23 14.00
C THR A 29 -12.02 13.46 13.76
N CYS A 30 -12.39 13.76 12.50
CA CYS A 30 -13.31 14.85 12.21
C CYS A 30 -14.54 14.39 11.43
N LYS A 31 -15.69 14.98 11.75
CA LYS A 31 -16.95 14.83 11.01
C LYS A 31 -16.86 15.61 9.68
N ALA A 32 -17.79 15.34 8.77
CA ALA A 32 -17.89 16.04 7.49
C ALA A 32 -17.85 17.58 7.68
N ASP A 33 -17.06 18.25 6.84
CA ASP A 33 -16.76 19.70 6.80
C ASP A 33 -15.96 20.29 7.97
N CYS A 34 -14.94 19.57 8.44
CA CYS A 34 -13.92 20.15 9.29
C CYS A 34 -12.73 20.71 8.50
N TYR A 35 -12.40 21.98 8.72
CA TYR A 35 -11.11 22.54 8.33
C TYR A 35 -10.14 22.38 9.51
N SER A 36 -9.02 21.68 9.28
CA SER A 36 -7.96 21.55 10.28
C SER A 36 -6.75 22.37 9.84
N ARG A 37 -6.25 23.21 10.74
CA ARG A 37 -4.97 23.89 10.57
C ARG A 37 -3.91 23.13 11.36
N VAL A 38 -2.77 22.90 10.73
CA VAL A 38 -1.65 22.16 11.32
C VAL A 38 -0.39 23.02 11.23
N SER A 39 0.30 23.19 12.34
CA SER A 39 1.61 23.84 12.39
C SER A 39 2.71 22.78 12.47
N LEU A 40 3.66 22.81 11.55
CA LEU A 40 4.82 21.91 11.55
C LEU A 40 6.00 22.59 12.24
N ARG A 41 6.66 21.88 13.15
CA ARG A 41 7.89 22.35 13.80
C ARG A 41 9.04 21.45 13.37
N LEU A 42 10.10 22.06 12.84
CA LEU A 42 11.34 21.35 12.51
C LEU A 42 12.17 21.11 13.78
N LYS A 43 13.00 20.08 13.77
CA LYS A 43 13.90 19.78 14.89
C LYS A 43 14.99 20.86 14.97
N ASP A 44 15.55 21.04 16.17
CA ASP A 44 16.78 21.80 16.43
C ASP A 44 16.86 23.24 15.89
N GLY A 45 15.73 23.96 15.83
CA GLY A 45 15.71 25.36 15.39
C GLY A 45 16.00 25.54 13.90
N ASP A 46 15.99 24.44 13.13
CA ASP A 46 16.09 24.48 11.69
C ASP A 46 14.99 25.35 11.10
N LYS A 47 15.35 26.14 10.09
CA LYS A 47 14.42 26.93 9.30
C LYS A 47 14.33 26.31 7.92
N LEU A 48 13.13 25.96 7.50
CA LEU A 48 12.85 25.61 6.11
C LEU A 48 12.47 26.90 5.37
N PRO A 49 13.34 27.43 4.49
CA PRO A 49 12.97 28.58 3.69
C PRO A 49 11.82 28.19 2.75
N TYR A 50 10.73 28.95 2.78
CA TYR A 50 9.64 28.83 1.82
C TYR A 50 9.15 30.22 1.42
N ARG A 51 8.39 30.27 0.34
CA ARG A 51 7.68 31.45 -0.15
C ARG A 51 6.18 31.20 -0.15
N PRO A 52 5.35 32.25 -0.01
CA PRO A 52 3.92 32.12 -0.23
C PRO A 52 3.64 31.48 -1.60
N GLY A 53 2.87 30.39 -1.59
CA GLY A 53 2.60 29.57 -2.78
C GLY A 53 3.40 28.28 -2.87
N ASP A 54 4.44 28.10 -2.05
CA ASP A 54 5.15 26.83 -1.93
C ASP A 54 4.25 25.74 -1.31
N SER A 55 4.58 24.48 -1.57
CA SER A 55 3.87 23.33 -1.01
C SER A 55 4.85 22.36 -0.34
N VAL A 56 4.37 21.64 0.66
CA VAL A 56 5.08 20.54 1.31
C VAL A 56 4.38 19.23 1.02
N ASP A 57 5.16 18.20 0.70
CA ASP A 57 4.67 16.85 0.52
C ASP A 57 4.68 16.10 1.86
N LEU A 58 3.50 15.66 2.30
CA LEU A 58 3.36 14.84 3.50
C LEU A 58 3.25 13.35 3.13
N PHE A 59 4.19 12.56 3.64
CA PHE A 59 4.14 11.11 3.58
C PHE A 59 3.32 10.60 4.78
N ALA A 60 2.03 10.35 4.54
CA ALA A 60 1.16 9.75 5.55
C ALA A 60 1.47 8.26 5.71
N CYS A 61 1.15 7.69 6.87
CA CYS A 61 1.15 6.25 7.09
C CYS A 61 -0.30 5.71 7.10
N ASN A 62 -0.44 4.43 6.77
CA ASN A 62 -1.72 3.73 6.91
C ASN A 62 -2.05 3.51 8.39
N ASN A 63 -3.35 3.48 8.71
CA ASN A 63 -3.82 3.18 10.06
C ASN A 63 -3.47 1.73 10.45
N GLU A 64 -2.97 1.55 11.67
CA GLU A 64 -2.64 0.24 12.23
C GLU A 64 -3.76 -0.80 12.19
N ALA A 65 -5.03 -0.37 12.26
CA ALA A 65 -6.16 -1.27 12.13
C ALA A 65 -6.19 -1.95 10.74
N ASP A 66 -6.02 -1.17 9.67
CA ASP A 66 -5.99 -1.65 8.29
C ASP A 66 -4.74 -2.49 8.03
N VAL A 67 -3.59 -2.01 8.50
CA VAL A 67 -2.31 -2.72 8.39
C VAL A 67 -2.42 -4.09 9.06
N SER A 68 -2.91 -4.15 10.29
CA SER A 68 -3.09 -5.39 11.05
C SER A 68 -4.11 -6.33 10.40
N TRP A 69 -5.21 -5.77 9.87
CA TRP A 69 -6.21 -6.56 9.15
C TRP A 69 -5.61 -7.20 7.90
N LEU A 70 -4.85 -6.43 7.11
CA LEU A 70 -4.26 -6.91 5.87
C LEU A 70 -3.17 -7.95 6.11
N LEU A 71 -2.34 -7.75 7.14
CA LEU A 71 -1.33 -8.72 7.58
C LEU A 71 -1.96 -10.08 7.93
N ARG A 72 -3.11 -10.09 8.63
CA ARG A 72 -3.85 -11.33 8.95
C ARG A 72 -4.45 -12.01 7.73
N ARG A 73 -4.62 -11.28 6.62
CA ARG A 73 -5.21 -11.78 5.36
C ARG A 73 -4.20 -12.52 4.48
N MET A 74 -2.91 -12.27 4.68
CA MET A 74 -1.82 -12.88 3.92
C MET A 74 -1.79 -14.40 4.04
N ASP A 75 -1.07 -15.07 3.14
CA ASP A 75 -0.91 -16.53 3.09
C ASP A 75 -0.08 -17.13 4.24
N GLY A 76 0.26 -16.33 5.26
CA GLY A 76 0.94 -16.76 6.48
C GLY A 76 2.40 -17.19 6.31
N LYS A 77 2.97 -17.11 5.10
CA LYS A 77 4.34 -17.56 4.82
C LYS A 77 5.42 -16.66 5.41
N VAL A 78 5.07 -15.42 5.74
CA VAL A 78 5.99 -14.41 6.27
C VAL A 78 5.42 -13.82 7.54
N SER A 79 6.21 -13.80 8.61
CA SER A 79 5.80 -13.16 9.86
C SER A 79 5.82 -11.63 9.70
N PRO A 80 4.80 -10.89 10.18
CA PRO A 80 4.69 -9.44 10.04
C PRO A 80 5.90 -8.61 10.50
N ASP A 81 6.60 -9.09 11.53
CA ASP A 81 7.75 -8.45 12.18
C ASP A 81 9.09 -9.02 11.76
N GLN A 82 9.09 -10.07 10.94
CA GLN A 82 10.33 -10.69 10.51
C GLN A 82 11.04 -9.79 9.50
N PHE A 83 12.34 -9.54 9.73
CA PHE A 83 13.18 -8.87 8.76
C PHE A 83 13.37 -9.73 7.52
N LEU A 84 13.12 -9.11 6.38
CA LEU A 84 13.36 -9.65 5.05
C LEU A 84 14.09 -8.61 4.20
N ILE A 85 14.70 -9.08 3.12
CA ILE A 85 15.30 -8.24 2.10
C ILE A 85 14.40 -8.34 0.86
N LEU A 86 13.86 -7.22 0.42
CA LEU A 86 13.17 -7.15 -0.87
C LEU A 86 14.20 -7.01 -1.99
N LYS A 87 14.15 -7.93 -2.95
CA LYS A 87 14.96 -7.87 -4.16
C LYS A 87 14.08 -7.57 -5.36
N HIS A 88 14.57 -6.73 -6.26
CA HIS A 88 13.91 -6.52 -7.54
C HIS A 88 14.22 -7.68 -8.49
N ASN A 89 13.23 -8.15 -9.23
CA ASN A 89 13.46 -9.21 -10.20
C ASN A 89 14.27 -8.66 -11.39
N LEU A 90 15.37 -9.34 -11.75
CA LEU A 90 16.37 -8.88 -12.74
C LEU A 90 15.77 -8.59 -14.13
N ALA A 91 14.63 -9.21 -14.46
CA ALA A 91 13.92 -9.00 -15.72
C ALA A 91 13.21 -7.63 -15.82
N SER A 92 12.91 -6.99 -14.70
CA SER A 92 12.28 -5.67 -14.64
C SER A 92 13.34 -4.68 -14.16
N ARG A 93 14.00 -3.94 -15.04
CA ARG A 93 15.11 -3.03 -14.66
C ARG A 93 14.67 -1.63 -14.19
N LYS A 94 13.37 -1.42 -13.94
CA LYS A 94 12.88 -0.14 -13.43
C LYS A 94 12.48 -0.34 -11.98
N SER A 95 13.18 0.29 -11.04
CA SER A 95 12.60 0.60 -9.73
C SER A 95 11.28 1.34 -9.95
N SER A 96 10.22 1.00 -9.20
CA SER A 96 9.01 1.83 -9.21
C SER A 96 9.37 3.12 -8.48
N PRO A 97 9.23 4.30 -9.10
CA PRO A 97 9.19 5.52 -8.32
C PRO A 97 8.16 5.35 -7.19
N GLY A 98 8.57 5.56 -5.94
CA GLY A 98 7.72 5.42 -4.74
C GLY A 98 7.58 4.00 -4.16
N GLY A 99 8.18 2.97 -4.76
CA GLY A 99 8.14 1.61 -4.21
C GLY A 99 8.86 1.47 -2.86
N PRO A 100 8.68 0.34 -2.14
CA PRO A 100 9.42 0.07 -0.92
C PRO A 100 10.93 -0.01 -1.20
N PRO A 101 11.77 0.27 -0.18
CA PRO A 101 13.21 0.13 -0.34
C PRO A 101 13.58 -1.33 -0.61
N VAL A 102 14.61 -1.50 -1.44
CA VAL A 102 15.15 -2.80 -1.86
C VAL A 102 16.58 -2.96 -1.36
N ASP A 103 17.04 -4.20 -1.25
CA ASP A 103 18.39 -4.56 -0.82
C ASP A 103 18.77 -4.09 0.60
N ILE A 104 17.76 -3.76 1.42
CA ILE A 104 17.90 -3.47 2.85
C ILE A 104 16.95 -4.31 3.70
N PRO A 105 17.29 -4.56 4.98
CA PRO A 105 16.36 -5.20 5.92
C PRO A 105 15.11 -4.35 6.14
N ILE A 106 13.94 -4.96 5.96
CA ILE A 106 12.63 -4.32 6.13
C ILE A 106 11.63 -5.36 6.64
N THR A 107 10.55 -4.94 7.30
CA THR A 107 9.48 -5.85 7.75
C THR A 107 8.23 -5.72 6.87
N PRO A 108 7.42 -6.80 6.71
CA PRO A 108 6.14 -6.73 6.00
C PRO A 108 5.23 -5.61 6.51
N ARG A 109 5.16 -5.41 7.84
CA ARG A 109 4.35 -4.33 8.42
C ARG A 109 4.84 -2.96 8.01
N PHE A 110 6.16 -2.73 7.99
CA PHE A 110 6.71 -1.44 7.57
C PHE A 110 6.35 -1.16 6.10
N ILE A 111 6.46 -2.16 5.23
CA ILE A 111 6.06 -2.08 3.82
C ILE A 111 4.59 -1.67 3.70
N ILE A 112 3.70 -2.40 4.36
CA ILE A 112 2.25 -2.16 4.28
C ILE A 112 1.89 -0.80 4.88
N ARG A 113 2.52 -0.40 6.00
CA ARG A 113 2.24 0.87 6.69
C ARG A 113 2.68 2.09 5.89
N HIS A 114 3.84 2.03 5.22
CA HIS A 114 4.49 3.22 4.67
C HIS A 114 4.63 3.26 3.14
N HIS A 115 4.40 2.15 2.44
CA HIS A 115 4.69 2.06 1.01
C HIS A 115 3.52 1.62 0.14
N LEU A 116 2.39 1.19 0.70
CA LEU A 116 1.24 0.70 -0.08
C LEU A 116 0.01 1.60 0.12
N GLU A 117 -0.63 1.99 -0.97
CA GLU A 117 -1.92 2.71 -0.94
C GLU A 117 -3.08 1.71 -0.84
N LEU A 118 -3.52 1.43 0.41
CA LEU A 118 -4.46 0.36 0.72
C LEU A 118 -5.87 0.62 0.17
N HIS A 119 -6.27 1.90 0.12
CA HIS A 119 -7.60 2.32 -0.30
C HIS A 119 -7.67 2.72 -1.77
N SER A 120 -6.72 2.24 -2.58
CA SER A 120 -6.74 2.44 -4.02
C SER A 120 -7.88 1.67 -4.69
N LEU A 121 -8.46 2.30 -5.73
CA LEU A 121 -9.53 1.71 -6.52
C LEU A 121 -9.07 0.44 -7.22
N ALA A 122 -9.91 -0.60 -7.20
CA ALA A 122 -9.58 -1.88 -7.79
C ALA A 122 -9.56 -1.82 -9.32
N SER A 123 -8.36 -1.84 -9.93
CA SER A 123 -8.23 -1.92 -11.39
C SER A 123 -8.56 -3.32 -11.91
N ARG A 124 -8.96 -3.44 -13.19
CA ARG A 124 -9.15 -4.77 -13.82
C ARG A 124 -7.89 -5.65 -13.77
N LYS A 125 -6.70 -5.04 -13.84
CA LYS A 125 -5.42 -5.77 -13.71
C LYS A 125 -5.31 -6.37 -12.30
N THR A 126 -5.55 -5.54 -11.29
CA THR A 126 -5.51 -5.94 -9.88
C THR A 126 -6.53 -7.03 -9.56
N ILE A 127 -7.75 -6.92 -10.08
CA ILE A 127 -8.80 -7.94 -9.92
C ILE A 127 -8.37 -9.30 -10.51
N ARG A 128 -7.77 -9.30 -11.71
CA ARG A 128 -7.26 -10.52 -12.34
C ARG A 128 -6.14 -11.15 -11.53
N LEU A 129 -5.24 -10.34 -10.98
CA LEU A 129 -4.16 -10.82 -10.12
C LEU A 129 -4.73 -11.40 -8.81
N LEU A 130 -5.69 -10.71 -8.20
CA LEU A 130 -6.36 -11.17 -6.98
C LEU A 130 -7.01 -12.53 -7.19
N ALA A 131 -7.67 -12.75 -8.33
CA ALA A 131 -8.29 -14.03 -8.67
C ALA A 131 -7.33 -15.23 -8.59
N THR A 132 -6.03 -15.02 -8.87
CA THR A 132 -5.01 -16.08 -8.78
C THR A 132 -4.66 -16.48 -7.35
N CYS A 133 -5.05 -15.66 -6.37
CA CYS A 133 -4.80 -15.88 -4.95
C CYS A 133 -5.99 -16.53 -4.23
N CYS A 134 -7.09 -16.80 -4.93
CA CYS A 134 -8.33 -17.33 -4.35
C CYS A 134 -8.38 -18.85 -4.45
N SER A 135 -8.67 -19.49 -3.32
CA SER A 135 -8.79 -20.95 -3.22
C SER A 135 -10.20 -21.47 -3.58
N ASN A 136 -11.23 -20.62 -3.47
CA ASN A 136 -12.58 -20.93 -3.91
C ASN A 136 -12.73 -20.66 -5.41
N GLU A 137 -13.10 -21.69 -6.18
CA GLU A 137 -13.22 -21.59 -7.63
C GLU A 137 -14.39 -20.69 -8.10
N ASP A 138 -15.44 -20.53 -7.30
CA ASP A 138 -16.55 -19.63 -7.62
C ASP A 138 -16.15 -18.16 -7.44
N GLU A 139 -15.49 -17.83 -6.33
CA GLU A 139 -14.91 -16.49 -6.09
C GLU A 139 -13.94 -16.11 -7.23
N LYS A 140 -13.03 -17.03 -7.56
CA LYS A 140 -12.06 -16.87 -8.65
C LYS A 140 -12.76 -16.65 -10.00
N ARG A 141 -13.79 -17.41 -10.32
CA ARG A 141 -14.55 -17.27 -11.57
C ARG A 141 -15.23 -15.90 -11.67
N ILE A 142 -15.80 -15.41 -10.57
CA ILE A 142 -16.43 -14.08 -10.50
C ILE A 142 -15.37 -12.99 -10.75
N LEU A 143 -14.24 -13.05 -10.06
CA LEU A 143 -13.13 -12.09 -10.23
C LEU A 143 -12.58 -12.12 -11.66
N LEU A 144 -12.34 -13.30 -12.23
CA LEU A 144 -11.88 -13.44 -13.61
C LEU A 144 -12.89 -12.85 -14.60
N LYS A 145 -14.19 -13.11 -14.41
CA LYS A 145 -15.26 -12.52 -15.24
C LYS A 145 -15.23 -10.99 -15.16
N MET A 146 -15.14 -10.41 -13.96
CA MET A 146 -15.00 -8.95 -13.80
C MET A 146 -13.76 -8.39 -14.48
N GLY A 147 -12.68 -9.18 -14.54
CA GLY A 147 -11.45 -8.84 -15.22
C GLY A 147 -11.51 -8.82 -16.75
N THR A 148 -12.53 -9.42 -17.37
CA THR A 148 -12.68 -9.49 -18.84
C THR A 148 -13.48 -8.31 -19.41
N ARG A 149 -13.45 -8.15 -20.74
CA ARG A 149 -14.30 -7.18 -21.46
C ARG A 149 -15.78 -7.55 -21.38
N GLU A 150 -16.10 -8.85 -21.40
CA GLU A 150 -17.48 -9.36 -21.32
C GLU A 150 -18.11 -9.07 -19.95
N GLY A 151 -17.31 -9.07 -18.88
CA GLY A 151 -17.75 -8.67 -17.54
C GLY A 151 -17.77 -7.15 -17.31
N ALA A 152 -17.79 -6.32 -18.36
CA ALA A 152 -17.75 -4.87 -18.21
C ALA A 152 -18.87 -4.31 -17.34
N GLN A 153 -20.11 -4.77 -17.56
CA GLN A 153 -21.28 -4.34 -16.78
C GLN A 153 -21.14 -4.72 -15.30
N LEU A 154 -20.59 -5.91 -15.01
CA LEU A 154 -20.38 -6.37 -13.64
C LEU A 154 -19.32 -5.52 -12.93
N TYR A 155 -18.21 -5.24 -13.61
CA TYR A 155 -17.16 -4.33 -13.10
C TYR A 155 -17.71 -2.92 -12.86
N ASP A 156 -18.47 -2.37 -13.80
CA ASP A 156 -19.00 -1.00 -13.66
C ASP A 156 -19.97 -0.90 -12.48
N LYS A 157 -20.82 -1.92 -12.29
CA LYS A 157 -21.77 -1.98 -11.16
C LYS A 157 -21.08 -2.16 -9.80
N LEU A 158 -20.12 -3.07 -9.70
CA LEU A 158 -19.53 -3.48 -8.42
C LEU A 158 -18.27 -2.71 -8.03
N ILE A 159 -17.57 -2.10 -8.99
CA ILE A 159 -16.32 -1.38 -8.76
C ILE A 159 -16.46 0.11 -9.01
N LYS A 160 -16.89 0.51 -10.22
CA LYS A 160 -16.92 1.95 -10.55
C LYS A 160 -18.02 2.69 -9.79
N LYS A 161 -19.23 2.12 -9.72
CA LYS A 161 -20.37 2.80 -9.08
C LYS A 161 -20.22 2.94 -7.57
N THR A 162 -19.53 1.98 -6.94
CA THR A 162 -19.31 1.91 -5.49
C THR A 162 -17.94 2.46 -5.08
N SER A 163 -17.09 2.81 -6.05
CA SER A 163 -15.68 3.14 -5.80
C SER A 163 -14.95 2.06 -5.00
N ALA A 164 -15.22 0.77 -5.30
CA ALA A 164 -14.67 -0.33 -4.54
C ALA A 164 -13.13 -0.39 -4.61
N THR A 165 -12.53 -0.56 -3.44
CA THR A 165 -11.09 -0.66 -3.24
C THR A 165 -10.63 -2.11 -3.25
N ILE A 166 -9.31 -2.32 -3.25
CA ILE A 166 -8.72 -3.65 -3.10
C ILE A 166 -9.08 -4.26 -1.74
N MET A 167 -9.15 -3.45 -0.68
CA MET A 167 -9.55 -3.88 0.67
C MET A 167 -11.00 -4.40 0.69
N ASP A 168 -11.90 -3.74 -0.02
CA ASP A 168 -13.30 -4.18 -0.16
C ASP A 168 -13.39 -5.55 -0.85
N LEU A 169 -12.58 -5.76 -1.89
CA LEU A 169 -12.51 -7.05 -2.58
C LEU A 169 -11.92 -8.14 -1.70
N LEU A 170 -10.85 -7.87 -0.96
CA LEU A 170 -10.26 -8.83 -0.03
C LEU A 170 -11.22 -9.22 1.11
N THR A 171 -12.09 -8.29 1.51
CA THR A 171 -13.16 -8.51 2.49
C THR A 171 -14.28 -9.36 1.90
N THR A 172 -14.68 -9.05 0.66
CA THR A 172 -15.78 -9.75 -0.04
C THR A 172 -15.41 -11.17 -0.44
N PHE A 173 -14.20 -11.36 -0.96
CA PHE A 173 -13.70 -12.64 -1.46
C PHE A 173 -12.80 -13.29 -0.43
N SER A 174 -13.43 -13.95 0.55
CA SER A 174 -12.83 -14.51 1.75
C SER A 174 -11.81 -15.62 1.49
N SER A 175 -11.82 -16.25 0.32
CA SER A 175 -10.84 -17.30 -0.03
C SER A 175 -9.52 -16.76 -0.59
N CYS A 176 -9.45 -15.46 -0.91
CA CYS A 176 -8.26 -14.84 -1.50
C CYS A 176 -7.20 -14.54 -0.43
N SER A 177 -6.04 -15.18 -0.53
CA SER A 177 -4.94 -15.03 0.41
C SER A 177 -3.64 -14.72 -0.34
N PRO A 178 -3.36 -13.43 -0.61
CA PRO A 178 -2.18 -13.03 -1.38
C PRO A 178 -0.89 -13.16 -0.55
N SER A 179 0.20 -13.51 -1.23
CA SER A 179 1.57 -13.42 -0.68
C SER A 179 2.03 -11.97 -0.56
N LEU A 180 3.14 -11.71 0.15
CA LEU A 180 3.73 -10.36 0.25
C LEU A 180 4.09 -9.81 -1.13
N GLU A 181 4.69 -10.64 -1.98
CA GLU A 181 5.05 -10.27 -3.35
C GLU A 181 3.81 -9.91 -4.18
N THR A 182 2.73 -10.68 -4.04
CA THR A 182 1.46 -10.35 -4.69
C THR A 182 0.90 -9.03 -4.17
N MET A 183 0.98 -8.75 -2.86
CA MET A 183 0.51 -7.49 -2.30
C MET A 183 1.23 -6.27 -2.90
N LEU A 184 2.55 -6.36 -3.07
CA LEU A 184 3.36 -5.31 -3.72
C LEU A 184 2.96 -5.03 -5.18
N GLU A 185 2.26 -5.97 -5.82
CA GLU A 185 1.71 -5.80 -7.17
C GLU A 185 0.24 -5.40 -7.19
N LEU A 186 -0.51 -5.81 -6.16
CA LEU A 186 -1.92 -5.46 -6.02
C LEU A 186 -2.07 -3.97 -5.71
N PHE A 187 -1.34 -3.51 -4.70
CA PHE A 187 -1.42 -2.15 -4.20
C PHE A 187 -0.39 -1.24 -4.90
N PRO A 188 -0.79 -0.05 -5.36
CA PRO A 188 0.15 0.94 -5.86
C PRO A 188 0.98 1.53 -4.71
N PRO A 189 2.13 2.16 -5.03
CA PRO A 189 2.91 2.94 -4.08
C PRO A 189 2.09 3.98 -3.33
N LEU A 190 2.36 4.15 -2.04
CA LEU A 190 1.77 5.21 -1.23
C LEU A 190 2.28 6.58 -1.71
N ALA A 191 1.35 7.44 -2.13
CA ALA A 191 1.69 8.75 -2.68
C ALA A 191 1.83 9.81 -1.58
N ALA A 192 2.80 10.71 -1.75
CA ALA A 192 2.88 11.91 -0.91
C ALA A 192 1.71 12.85 -1.21
N ARG A 193 1.24 13.55 -0.17
CA ARG A 193 0.12 14.47 -0.27
C ARG A 193 0.64 15.90 -0.22
N PRO A 194 0.52 16.68 -1.32
CA PRO A 194 0.95 18.06 -1.33
C PRO A 194 -0.04 18.94 -0.55
N TYR A 195 0.48 19.76 0.35
CA TYR A 195 -0.26 20.81 1.04
C TYR A 195 0.42 22.15 0.82
N SER A 196 -0.37 23.17 0.51
CA SER A 196 0.15 24.53 0.39
C SER A 196 0.58 25.06 1.76
N LEU A 197 1.80 25.60 1.82
CA LEU A 197 2.30 26.29 3.00
C LEU A 197 1.57 27.63 3.12
N ILE A 198 1.02 27.88 4.31
CA ILE A 198 0.38 29.14 4.67
C ILE A 198 1.21 29.80 5.77
N ASP A 199 1.46 31.10 5.62
CA ASP A 199 2.28 31.89 6.54
C ASP A 199 1.41 32.46 7.67
N GLU A 200 1.92 32.45 8.90
CA GLU A 200 1.49 33.32 10.00
C GLU A 200 2.70 33.94 10.70
#